data_AF-A0A920R9I6-F1
#
_entry.id   AF-A0A920R9I6-F1
#
_cell.length_a   1.000
_cell.length_b   1.000
_cell.length_c   1.000
_cell.angle_alpha   90.00
_cell.angle_beta   90.00
_cell.angle_gamma   90.00
#
_symmetry.space_group_name_H-M   'P 1'
#
loop_
_entity.id
_entity.type
_entity.pdbx_description
1 polymer ?
#
loop_
_entity_poly.entity_id
_entity_poly.type
_entity_poly.pdbx_seq_one_letter_code
_entity_poly.pdbx_strand_id
1 'polypeptide(L)'
;MSADWAPSPDAMDILENAGINSSFIQDAVPEFVLYWRERGAVHGAWNTKFIEHIRRQWAKFTTSFGRDDTPKQIADDWQPSLDCYEILQLAEIDEKWARSRVPEFVLYWKDSQQVKSSWNTVFLQFIKQDWARQLKKLESAGIANAENQSITGSGQQRLKEKFQQFADRSWAE
;
A
#
# COMPACT_ATOMS: atom_id res chain seq x y z
N MET A 1 24.92 -21.54 1.50
CA MET A 1 23.46 -21.42 1.27
C MET A 1 23.12 -21.97 -0.11
N SER A 2 21.99 -22.68 -0.28
CA SER A 2 21.59 -23.25 -1.58
C SER A 2 21.08 -22.16 -2.53
N ALA A 3 21.25 -22.35 -3.84
CA ALA A 3 20.71 -21.46 -4.87
C ALA A 3 19.17 -21.48 -4.90
N ASP A 4 18.57 -22.62 -4.54
CA ASP A 4 17.12 -22.82 -4.49
C ASP A 4 16.53 -22.47 -3.13
N TRP A 5 17.28 -21.77 -2.28
CA TRP A 5 16.78 -21.38 -0.97
C TRP A 5 15.65 -20.38 -1.11
N ALA A 6 14.54 -20.66 -0.42
CA ALA A 6 13.42 -19.75 -0.24
C ALA A 6 13.08 -19.63 1.25
N PRO A 7 12.56 -18.48 1.70
CA PRO A 7 12.05 -18.33 3.05
C PRO A 7 10.93 -19.36 3.32
N SER A 8 10.87 -19.88 4.55
CA SER A 8 9.78 -20.77 4.93
C SER A 8 8.45 -20.02 4.97
N PRO A 9 7.31 -20.73 4.84
CA PRO A 9 5.98 -20.13 5.02
C PRO A 9 5.88 -19.31 6.30
N ASP A 10 6.34 -19.86 7.43
CA ASP A 10 6.36 -19.15 8.72
C ASP A 10 7.12 -17.81 8.68
N ALA A 11 8.21 -17.72 7.91
CA ALA A 11 8.99 -16.49 7.79
C ALA A 11 8.29 -15.46 6.92
N MET A 12 7.57 -15.91 5.89
CA MET A 12 6.69 -15.07 5.08
C MET A 12 5.55 -14.54 5.95
N ASP A 13 4.87 -15.41 6.69
CA ASP A 13 3.76 -15.04 7.59
C ASP A 13 4.21 -14.00 8.63
N ILE A 14 5.39 -14.17 9.24
CA ILE A 14 5.94 -13.20 10.21
C ILE A 14 6.14 -11.81 9.58
N LEU A 15 6.59 -11.75 8.32
CA LEU A 15 6.86 -10.50 7.61
C LEU A 15 5.57 -9.86 7.08
N GLU A 16 4.65 -10.67 6.57
CA GLU A 16 3.32 -10.24 6.14
C GLU A 16 2.50 -9.70 7.32
N ASN A 17 2.52 -10.39 8.47
CA ASN A 17 1.92 -9.91 9.72
C ASN A 17 2.55 -8.62 10.25
N ALA A 18 3.79 -8.31 9.86
CA ALA A 18 4.45 -7.04 10.15
C ALA A 18 4.04 -5.91 9.18
N GLY A 19 3.09 -6.15 8.28
CA GLY A 19 2.59 -5.20 7.30
C GLY A 19 3.52 -4.98 6.11
N ILE A 20 4.46 -5.91 5.88
CA ILE A 20 5.40 -5.84 4.76
C ILE A 20 4.78 -6.57 3.56
N ASN A 21 4.81 -5.93 2.39
CA ASN A 21 4.20 -6.48 1.18
C ASN A 21 4.95 -7.73 0.69
N SER A 22 4.22 -8.79 0.34
CA SER A 22 4.81 -10.06 -0.12
C SER A 22 5.65 -9.93 -1.39
N SER A 23 5.31 -9.02 -2.30
CA SER A 23 6.15 -8.71 -3.47
C SER A 23 7.51 -8.13 -3.05
N PHE A 24 7.54 -7.22 -2.08
CA PHE A 24 8.80 -6.69 -1.53
C PHE A 24 9.64 -7.80 -0.87
N ILE A 25 9.00 -8.74 -0.18
CA ILE A 25 9.68 -9.89 0.42
C ILE A 25 10.26 -10.81 -0.67
N GLN A 26 9.47 -11.12 -1.71
CA GLN A 26 9.88 -11.99 -2.82
C GLN A 26 11.00 -11.39 -3.66
N ASP A 27 10.93 -10.09 -3.95
CA ASP A 27 11.95 -9.37 -4.73
C ASP A 27 13.32 -9.35 -4.01
N ALA A 28 13.32 -9.43 -2.68
CA ALA A 28 14.54 -9.46 -1.87
C ALA A 28 15.16 -10.87 -1.74
N VAL A 29 14.44 -11.94 -2.12
CA VAL A 29 14.97 -13.32 -2.02
C VAL A 29 16.21 -13.54 -2.89
N PRO A 30 16.23 -13.18 -4.19
CA PRO A 30 17.41 -13.38 -5.04
C PRO A 30 18.66 -12.64 -4.52
N GLU A 31 18.49 -11.41 -4.03
CA GLU A 31 19.59 -10.61 -3.45
C GLU A 31 20.15 -11.28 -2.20
N PHE A 32 19.27 -11.72 -1.29
CA PHE A 32 19.67 -12.40 -0.06
C PHE A 32 20.39 -13.72 -0.33
N VAL A 33 19.90 -14.52 -1.28
CA VAL A 33 20.54 -15.77 -1.72
C VAL A 33 21.93 -15.52 -2.28
N LEU A 34 22.08 -14.51 -3.16
CA LEU A 34 23.37 -14.16 -3.75
C LEU A 34 24.39 -13.78 -2.67
N TYR A 35 24.03 -12.86 -1.76
CA TYR A 35 24.91 -12.37 -0.71
C TYR A 35 25.48 -13.50 0.17
N TRP A 36 24.61 -14.42 0.63
CA TRP A 36 25.03 -15.49 1.53
C TRP A 36 25.69 -16.67 0.81
N ARG A 37 25.43 -16.84 -0.49
CA ARG A 37 26.17 -17.77 -1.33
C ARG A 37 27.64 -17.34 -1.48
N GLU A 38 27.88 -16.06 -1.76
CA GLU A 38 29.24 -15.51 -1.92
C GLU A 38 30.04 -15.54 -0.62
N ARG A 39 29.38 -15.36 0.52
CA ARG A 39 29.99 -15.46 1.86
C ARG A 39 30.41 -16.87 2.27
N GLY A 40 30.07 -17.90 1.49
CA GLY A 40 30.47 -19.30 1.76
C GLY A 40 29.88 -19.90 3.04
N ALA A 41 28.85 -19.28 3.63
CA ALA A 41 28.28 -19.75 4.89
C ALA A 41 27.36 -20.96 4.66
N VAL A 42 27.68 -22.08 5.32
CA VAL A 42 27.06 -23.39 5.09
C VAL A 42 25.91 -23.66 6.08
N HIS A 43 25.98 -23.11 7.28
CA HIS A 43 24.97 -23.27 8.34
C HIS A 43 24.52 -21.93 8.91
N GLY A 44 23.23 -21.79 9.17
CA GLY A 44 22.67 -20.60 9.79
C GLY A 44 21.15 -20.62 9.86
N ALA A 45 20.59 -19.90 10.82
CA ALA A 45 19.16 -19.61 10.90
C ALA A 45 18.76 -18.63 9.78
N TRP A 46 18.70 -19.12 8.54
CA TRP A 46 18.49 -18.30 7.34
C TRP A 46 17.17 -17.54 7.37
N ASN A 47 16.10 -18.19 7.84
CA ASN A 47 14.79 -17.53 8.03
C ASN A 47 14.87 -16.36 9.01
N THR A 48 15.51 -16.54 10.18
CA THR A 48 15.68 -15.45 11.17
C THR A 48 16.50 -14.29 10.59
N LYS A 49 17.61 -14.60 9.92
CA LYS A 49 18.45 -13.59 9.26
C LYS A 49 17.71 -12.87 8.14
N PHE A 50 16.86 -13.58 7.39
CA PHE A 50 16.04 -13.02 6.33
C PHE A 50 14.98 -12.09 6.91
N ILE A 51 14.27 -12.50 7.96
CA ILE A 51 13.29 -11.65 8.66
C ILE A 51 13.95 -10.35 9.14
N GLU A 52 15.11 -10.43 9.78
CA GLU A 52 15.86 -9.24 10.21
C GLU A 52 16.30 -8.36 9.04
N HIS A 53 16.77 -8.97 7.95
CA HIS A 53 17.20 -8.27 6.74
C HIS A 53 16.04 -7.48 6.13
N ILE A 54 14.89 -8.13 5.93
CA ILE A 54 13.68 -7.49 5.38
C ILE A 54 13.16 -6.40 6.30
N ARG A 55 13.12 -6.61 7.63
CA ARG A 55 12.70 -5.56 8.57
C ARG A 55 13.60 -4.32 8.49
N ARG A 56 14.91 -4.49 8.34
CA ARG A 56 15.85 -3.37 8.18
C ARG A 56 15.69 -2.66 6.85
N GLN A 57 15.54 -3.42 5.76
CA GLN A 57 15.27 -2.89 4.42
C GLN A 57 13.96 -2.10 4.39
N TRP A 58 12.90 -2.66 4.98
CA TRP A 58 11.60 -2.03 5.11
C TRP A 58 11.63 -0.78 5.99
N ALA A 59 12.34 -0.82 7.12
CA ALA A 59 12.54 0.36 7.96
C ALA A 59 13.27 1.49 7.20
N LYS A 60 14.28 1.16 6.39
CA LYS A 60 14.98 2.14 5.54
C LYS A 60 14.10 2.67 4.43
N PHE A 61 13.38 1.79 3.72
CA PHE A 61 12.41 2.17 2.69
C PHE A 61 11.37 3.13 3.28
N THR A 62 10.74 2.77 4.39
CA THR A 62 9.76 3.64 5.06
C THR A 62 10.34 4.94 5.64
N THR A 63 11.61 4.96 6.05
CA THR A 63 12.30 6.19 6.50
C THR A 63 12.62 7.11 5.31
N SER A 64 13.04 6.56 4.17
CA SER A 64 13.26 7.30 2.93
C SER A 64 11.98 7.92 2.38
N PHE A 65 10.82 7.35 2.70
CA PHE A 65 9.47 7.88 2.40
C PHE A 65 9.02 8.99 3.38
N GLY A 66 9.96 9.62 4.10
CA GLY A 66 9.69 10.81 4.92
C GLY A 66 8.92 10.52 6.22
N ARG A 67 9.16 9.37 6.86
CA ARG A 67 8.54 9.05 8.15
C ARG A 67 9.34 9.66 9.29
N ASP A 68 8.91 10.84 9.73
CA ASP A 68 9.14 11.29 11.09
C ASP A 68 8.17 10.49 11.98
N ASP A 69 8.63 9.38 12.56
CA ASP A 69 7.81 8.41 13.32
C ASP A 69 7.33 8.94 14.69
N THR A 70 7.47 10.25 14.91
CA THR A 70 6.91 10.92 16.08
C THR A 70 5.43 11.17 15.84
N PRO A 71 4.52 10.61 16.67
CA PRO A 71 3.09 10.89 16.56
C PRO A 71 2.85 12.39 16.68
N LYS A 72 2.35 13.00 15.61
CA LYS A 72 2.15 14.44 15.51
C LYS A 72 0.74 14.73 15.02
N GLN A 73 0.21 15.88 15.44
CA GLN A 73 -0.99 16.43 14.82
C GLN A 73 -0.69 16.82 13.36
N ILE A 74 -1.72 16.89 12.52
CA ILE A 74 -1.54 17.32 11.14
C ILE A 74 -1.18 18.80 11.11
N ALA A 75 -0.20 19.18 10.28
CA ALA A 75 0.15 20.58 10.09
C ALA A 75 -0.85 21.27 9.16
N ASP A 76 -1.01 22.58 9.32
CA ASP A 76 -1.95 23.37 8.52
C ASP A 76 -1.57 23.41 7.03
N ASP A 77 -0.28 23.36 6.74
CA ASP A 77 0.32 23.33 5.43
C ASP A 77 0.72 21.91 4.99
N TRP A 78 0.21 20.88 5.67
CA TRP A 78 0.58 19.50 5.38
C TRP A 78 0.22 19.13 3.94
N GLN A 79 1.20 18.52 3.26
CA GLN A 79 1.05 17.98 1.91
C GLN A 79 1.49 16.52 1.90
N PRO A 80 0.79 15.65 1.14
CA PRO A 80 1.29 14.31 0.86
C PRO A 80 2.64 14.37 0.14
N SER A 81 3.50 13.41 0.43
CA SER A 81 4.78 13.23 -0.27
C SER A 81 4.58 12.87 -1.75
N LEU A 82 5.62 13.09 -2.57
CA LEU A 82 5.61 12.66 -3.97
C LEU A 82 5.35 11.16 -4.08
N ASP A 83 6.02 10.36 -3.25
CA ASP A 83 5.85 8.91 -3.23
C ASP A 83 4.41 8.48 -2.89
N CYS A 84 3.70 9.26 -2.07
CA CYS A 84 2.28 9.03 -1.80
C CYS A 84 1.44 9.16 -3.09
N TYR A 85 1.75 10.13 -3.94
CA TYR A 85 1.07 10.30 -5.23
C TYR A 85 1.45 9.22 -6.25
N GLU A 86 2.72 8.79 -6.27
CA GLU A 86 3.16 7.68 -7.12
C GLU A 86 2.40 6.38 -6.80
N ILE A 87 2.19 6.08 -5.51
CA ILE A 87 1.41 4.91 -5.08
C ILE A 87 -0.05 5.02 -5.55
N LEU A 88 -0.65 6.21 -5.50
CA LEU A 88 -2.01 6.43 -5.98
C LEU A 88 -2.09 6.26 -7.50
N GLN A 89 -1.10 6.76 -8.23
CA GLN A 89 -1.01 6.60 -9.67
C GLN A 89 -0.86 5.14 -10.09
N LEU A 90 -0.05 4.36 -9.36
CA LEU A 90 0.07 2.90 -9.56
C LEU A 90 -1.26 2.17 -9.32
N ALA A 91 -2.13 2.72 -8.47
CA ALA A 91 -3.49 2.23 -8.25
C ALA A 91 -4.52 2.78 -9.25
N GLU A 92 -4.05 3.41 -10.34
CA GLU A 92 -4.88 4.08 -11.37
C GLU A 92 -5.82 5.16 -10.78
N ILE A 93 -5.45 5.74 -9.64
CA ILE A 93 -6.15 6.88 -9.04
C ILE A 93 -5.50 8.17 -9.56
N ASP A 94 -6.32 9.06 -10.10
CA ASP A 94 -5.85 10.32 -10.67
C ASP A 94 -5.23 11.22 -9.58
N GLU A 95 -4.00 11.67 -9.84
CA GLU A 95 -3.24 12.51 -8.92
C GLU A 95 -3.94 13.86 -8.67
N LYS A 96 -4.52 14.48 -9.70
CA LYS A 96 -5.20 15.79 -9.55
C LYS A 96 -6.43 15.63 -8.65
N TRP A 97 -7.15 14.52 -8.78
CA TRP A 97 -8.25 14.19 -7.91
C TRP A 97 -7.77 14.03 -6.46
N ALA A 98 -6.71 13.25 -6.22
CA ALA A 98 -6.12 13.11 -4.88
C ALA A 98 -5.68 14.45 -4.29
N ARG A 99 -5.02 15.32 -5.09
CA ARG A 99 -4.63 16.68 -4.68
C ARG A 99 -5.83 17.52 -4.26
N SER A 100 -6.96 17.41 -4.96
CA SER A 100 -8.18 18.17 -4.61
C SER A 100 -8.78 17.80 -3.26
N ARG A 101 -8.45 16.61 -2.73
CA ARG A 101 -8.91 16.11 -1.43
C ARG A 101 -8.04 16.50 -0.23
N VAL A 102 -6.84 17.03 -0.47
CA VAL A 102 -5.92 17.42 0.62
C VAL A 102 -6.52 18.46 1.57
N PRO A 103 -7.17 19.55 1.11
CA PRO A 103 -7.72 20.55 2.03
C PRO A 103 -8.81 19.99 2.94
N GLU A 104 -9.68 19.14 2.40
CA GLU A 104 -10.74 18.46 3.15
C GLU A 104 -10.15 17.52 4.22
N PHE A 105 -9.13 16.77 3.85
CA PHE A 105 -8.41 15.88 4.76
C PHE A 105 -7.74 16.65 5.90
N VAL A 106 -6.98 17.71 5.58
CA VAL A 106 -6.29 18.53 6.58
C VAL A 106 -7.29 19.15 7.54
N LEU A 107 -8.40 19.71 7.04
CA LEU A 107 -9.45 20.30 7.88
C LEU A 107 -10.05 19.29 8.86
N TYR A 108 -10.46 18.13 8.37
CA TYR A 108 -11.05 17.08 9.21
C TYR A 108 -10.09 16.63 10.32
N TRP A 109 -8.85 16.35 9.97
CA TRP A 109 -7.88 15.82 10.93
C TRP A 109 -7.37 16.87 11.92
N LYS A 110 -7.32 18.13 11.50
CA LYS A 110 -7.05 19.26 12.38
C LYS A 110 -8.11 19.39 13.47
N ASP A 111 -9.39 19.37 13.08
CA ASP A 111 -10.51 19.47 14.04
C ASP A 111 -10.59 18.23 14.95
N SER A 112 -10.18 17.06 14.46
CA SER A 112 -10.15 15.83 15.27
C SER A 112 -9.11 15.84 16.39
N GLN A 113 -8.10 16.71 16.30
CA GLN A 113 -6.93 16.80 17.19
C GLN A 113 -6.16 15.49 17.41
N GLN A 114 -6.39 14.46 16.58
CA GLN A 114 -5.69 13.19 16.69
C GLN A 114 -4.23 13.32 16.25
N VAL A 115 -3.36 12.56 16.91
CA VAL A 115 -1.97 12.38 16.49
C VAL A 115 -1.82 11.09 15.72
N LYS A 116 -1.09 11.14 14.61
CA LYS A 116 -0.77 9.95 13.81
C LYS A 116 0.74 9.91 13.56
N SER A 117 1.28 8.71 13.44
CA SER A 117 2.70 8.47 13.13
C SER A 117 3.02 8.62 11.64
N SER A 118 2.00 8.66 10.77
CA SER A 118 2.17 8.88 9.33
C SER A 118 0.88 9.40 8.70
N TRP A 119 0.83 10.70 8.41
CA TRP A 119 -0.28 11.30 7.68
C TRP A 119 -0.38 10.82 6.23
N ASN A 120 0.76 10.47 5.59
CA ASN A 120 0.76 9.86 4.25
C ASN A 120 -0.01 8.54 4.21
N THR A 121 0.19 7.66 5.21
CA THR A 121 -0.52 6.37 5.27
C THR A 121 -2.02 6.54 5.49
N VAL A 122 -2.39 7.47 6.38
CA VAL A 122 -3.80 7.80 6.65
C VAL A 122 -4.46 8.42 5.41
N PHE A 123 -3.74 9.28 4.70
CA PHE A 123 -4.21 9.89 3.46
C PHE A 123 -4.42 8.86 2.34
N LEU A 124 -3.48 7.94 2.14
CA LEU A 124 -3.64 6.84 1.17
C LEU A 124 -4.91 6.02 1.43
N GLN A 125 -5.18 5.69 2.70
CA GLN A 125 -6.40 4.96 3.09
C GLN A 125 -7.65 5.78 2.82
N PHE A 126 -7.64 7.05 3.21
CA PHE A 126 -8.74 7.99 2.98
C PHE A 126 -9.11 8.09 1.50
N ILE A 127 -8.12 8.32 0.63
CA ILE A 127 -8.32 8.45 -0.82
C ILE A 127 -8.84 7.17 -1.44
N LYS A 128 -8.28 6.01 -1.06
CA LYS A 128 -8.77 4.70 -1.55
C LYS A 128 -10.23 4.46 -1.17
N GLN A 129 -10.60 4.76 0.07
CA GLN A 129 -11.97 4.58 0.55
C GLN A 129 -12.94 5.53 -0.16
N ASP A 130 -12.53 6.78 -0.36
CA ASP A 130 -13.35 7.77 -1.07
C ASP A 130 -13.56 7.41 -2.53
N TRP A 131 -12.51 6.92 -3.19
CA TRP A 131 -12.58 6.45 -4.58
C TRP A 131 -13.50 5.24 -4.73
N ALA A 132 -13.41 4.27 -3.81
CA ALA A 132 -14.30 3.11 -3.80
C ALA A 132 -15.77 3.50 -3.60
N ARG A 133 -16.06 4.49 -2.75
CA ARG A 133 -17.42 5.04 -2.60
C ARG A 133 -17.90 5.71 -3.87
N GLN A 134 -17.04 6.47 -4.55
CA GLN A 134 -17.36 7.15 -5.79
C GLN A 134 -17.69 6.17 -6.92
N LEU A 135 -16.93 5.08 -7.06
CA LEU A 135 -17.20 4.00 -8.02
C LEU A 135 -18.58 3.37 -7.78
N LYS A 136 -18.90 3.02 -6.53
CA LYS A 136 -20.23 2.45 -6.17
C LYS A 136 -21.37 3.41 -6.48
N LYS A 137 -21.18 4.72 -6.24
CA LYS A 137 -22.16 5.75 -6.57
C LYS A 137 -22.39 5.84 -8.08
N LEU A 138 -21.32 5.80 -8.89
CA LEU A 138 -21.41 5.78 -10.35
C LEU A 138 -22.16 4.55 -10.86
N GLU A 139 -21.95 3.37 -10.26
CA GLU A 139 -22.69 2.16 -10.61
C GLU A 139 -24.18 2.28 -10.30
N SER A 140 -24.54 2.77 -9.11
CA SER A 140 -25.96 2.95 -8.75
C SER A 140 -26.67 3.97 -9.65
N ALA A 141 -25.98 5.05 -10.06
CA ALA A 141 -26.51 6.05 -10.98
C ALA A 141 -26.56 5.54 -12.44
N GLY A 142 -25.61 4.68 -12.83
CA GLY A 142 -25.59 4.00 -14.13
C GLY A 142 -26.74 2.99 -14.26
N ILE A 143 -27.05 2.23 -13.21
CA ILE A 143 -28.19 1.28 -13.20
C ILE A 143 -29.53 2.02 -13.30
N ALA A 144 -29.68 3.18 -12.66
CA ALA A 144 -30.88 4.01 -12.78
C ALA A 144 -31.08 4.62 -14.19
N ASN A 145 -30.00 4.82 -14.96
CA ASN A 145 -30.05 5.28 -16.35
C ASN A 145 -30.03 4.13 -17.38
N ALA A 146 -29.73 2.90 -16.97
CA ALA A 146 -29.58 1.74 -17.86
C ALA A 146 -30.91 1.08 -18.27
N GLU A 147 -32.06 1.52 -17.76
CA GLU A 147 -33.36 1.20 -18.38
C GLU A 147 -33.59 1.96 -19.70
N ASN A 148 -32.72 2.93 -20.07
CA ASN A 148 -32.98 3.77 -21.24
C ASN A 148 -31.81 3.94 -22.23
N GLN A 149 -30.69 3.25 -22.07
CA GLN A 149 -29.70 3.13 -23.15
C GLN A 149 -28.67 2.03 -22.85
N SER A 150 -28.84 0.92 -23.55
CA SER A 150 -27.85 -0.13 -23.67
C SER A 150 -26.64 0.37 -24.47
N ILE A 151 -25.47 -0.23 -24.18
CA ILE A 151 -24.21 -0.21 -24.95
C ILE A 151 -23.23 0.91 -24.54
N THR A 152 -22.37 0.63 -23.54
CA THR A 152 -20.89 0.92 -23.53
C THR A 152 -20.23 0.32 -22.26
N GLY A 153 -20.43 -0.97 -21.98
CA GLY A 153 -20.10 -1.58 -20.68
C GLY A 153 -18.87 -2.51 -20.60
N SER A 154 -17.72 -2.22 -21.22
CA SER A 154 -16.55 -3.13 -21.11
C SER A 154 -15.34 -2.59 -20.34
N GLY A 155 -15.06 -1.28 -20.39
CA GLY A 155 -13.91 -0.69 -19.70
C GLY A 155 -14.10 -0.55 -18.19
N GLN A 156 -15.30 -0.15 -17.76
CA GLN A 156 -15.61 0.06 -16.34
C GLN A 156 -15.74 -1.27 -15.57
N GLN A 157 -16.12 -2.35 -16.26
CA GLN A 157 -16.31 -3.67 -15.66
C GLN A 157 -14.96 -4.36 -15.38
N ARG A 158 -13.96 -4.21 -16.25
CA ARG A 158 -12.58 -4.68 -15.99
C ARG A 158 -11.88 -3.91 -14.86
N LEU A 159 -12.16 -2.62 -14.75
CA LEU A 159 -11.63 -1.78 -13.68
C LEU A 159 -12.25 -2.19 -12.33
N LYS A 160 -13.57 -2.46 -12.31
CA LYS A 160 -14.28 -3.03 -11.16
C LYS A 160 -13.71 -4.38 -10.72
N GLU A 161 -13.40 -5.29 -11.65
CA GLU A 161 -12.80 -6.60 -11.35
C GLU A 161 -11.40 -6.47 -10.75
N LYS A 162 -10.56 -5.55 -11.25
CA LYS A 162 -9.25 -5.27 -10.66
C LYS A 162 -9.37 -4.59 -9.29
N PHE A 163 -10.28 -3.63 -9.14
CA PHE A 163 -10.53 -2.99 -7.84
C PHE A 163 -11.14 -3.94 -6.82
N GLN A 164 -12.02 -4.87 -7.22
CA GLN A 164 -12.45 -5.98 -6.38
C GLN A 164 -11.29 -6.90 -6.04
N GLN A 165 -10.37 -7.21 -6.96
CA GLN A 165 -9.14 -7.91 -6.58
C GLN A 165 -8.28 -7.12 -5.55
N PHE A 166 -8.21 -5.79 -5.62
CA PHE A 166 -7.47 -4.98 -4.66
C PHE A 166 -8.24 -4.63 -3.37
N ALA A 167 -9.58 -4.70 -3.38
CA ALA A 167 -10.47 -4.35 -2.27
C ALA A 167 -11.11 -5.57 -1.56
N ASP A 168 -11.36 -6.69 -2.26
CA ASP A 168 -11.62 -8.02 -1.70
C ASP A 168 -10.32 -8.67 -1.18
N ARG A 169 -9.17 -8.10 -1.49
CA ARG A 169 -7.94 -8.23 -0.69
C ARG A 169 -8.06 -7.45 0.64
N SER A 170 -9.24 -7.45 1.26
CA SER A 170 -9.51 -6.91 2.60
C SER A 170 -9.43 -8.07 3.60
N TRP A 171 -8.61 -7.95 4.64
CA TRP A 171 -8.71 -6.93 5.68
C TRP A 171 -10.06 -7.04 6.44
N ALA A 172 -10.21 -8.21 7.04
CA ALA A 172 -10.85 -8.55 8.32
C ALA A 172 -10.46 -10.04 8.49
N GLU A 173 -9.43 -10.42 9.24
CA GLU A 173 -9.18 -10.22 10.68
C GLU A 173 -7.72 -9.88 11.01
#